data_AF-A0A8T4MHY5-F1
#
_entry.id   AF-A0A8T4MHY5-F1
#
_cell.length_a   1.000
_cell.length_b   1.000
_cell.length_c   1.000
_cell.angle_alpha   90.00
_cell.angle_beta   90.00
_cell.angle_gamma   90.00
#
_symmetry.space_group_name_H-M   'P 1'
#
loop_
_entity.id
_entity.type
_entity.pdbx_description
1 polymer ?
#
loop_
_entity_poly.entity_id
_entity_poly.type
_entity_poly.pdbx_seq_one_letter_code
_entity_poly.pdbx_strand_id
1 'polypeptide(L)'
;MLKHFNTQPEPQILCDVCSEAVSNPICPSCLTNEIEAWATLYPDLIKNLIPRLRQYLNQADDRIVFEATLCLKCNETRGIVCPYCFTEFVFNELKRMKVNKIILKEFLEFFNFDFDHNGYSNEEKLGVI
;
A
#
# COMPACT_ATOMS: atom_id res chain seq x y z
N MET A 1 11.53 36.89 27.15
CA MET A 1 11.12 36.87 25.74
C MET A 1 10.66 35.46 25.39
N LEU A 2 9.35 35.24 25.30
CA LEU A 2 8.77 33.97 24.85
C LEU A 2 8.81 33.95 23.31
N LYS A 3 9.66 33.10 22.75
CA LYS A 3 9.68 32.82 21.30
C LYS A 3 8.36 32.12 20.96
N HIS A 4 7.49 32.82 20.25
CA HIS A 4 6.31 32.22 19.65
C HIS A 4 6.81 31.32 18.52
N PHE A 5 6.77 30.01 18.72
CA PHE A 5 6.93 29.05 17.63
C PHE A 5 5.68 29.16 16.76
N ASN A 6 5.83 29.80 15.59
CA ASN A 6 4.86 29.73 14.53
C ASN A 6 4.94 28.31 13.94
N THR A 7 4.23 27.35 14.55
CA THR A 7 4.02 26.02 13.97
C THR A 7 2.97 26.15 12.88
N GLN A 8 3.37 26.62 11.70
CA GLN A 8 2.59 26.30 10.51
C GLN A 8 2.60 24.76 10.39
N PRO A 9 1.45 24.09 10.32
CA PRO A 9 1.45 22.65 10.10
C PRO A 9 2.19 22.38 8.78
N GLU A 10 3.12 21.43 8.80
CA GLU A 10 3.76 20.97 7.56
C GLU A 10 2.67 20.56 6.56
N PRO A 11 2.84 20.89 5.26
CA PRO A 11 1.90 20.47 4.25
C PRO A 11 1.79 18.94 4.29
N GLN A 12 0.58 18.46 4.59
CA GLN A 12 0.29 17.02 4.63
C GLN A 12 0.18 16.53 3.19
N ILE A 13 1.06 15.60 2.81
CA ILE A 13 0.94 14.90 1.54
C ILE A 13 -0.24 13.94 1.65
N LEU A 14 -1.20 14.08 0.73
CA LEU A 14 -2.40 13.26 0.68
C LEU A 14 -2.20 12.07 -0.25
N CYS A 15 -2.85 10.96 0.05
CA CYS A 15 -2.88 9.79 -0.79
C CYS A 15 -3.73 10.05 -2.03
N ASP A 16 -3.19 9.78 -3.22
CA ASP A 16 -3.89 9.92 -4.51
C ASP A 16 -5.16 9.07 -4.66
N VAL A 17 -5.36 8.10 -3.77
CA VAL A 17 -6.48 7.15 -3.82
C VAL A 17 -7.59 7.52 -2.83
N CYS A 18 -7.24 7.71 -1.56
CA CYS A 18 -8.23 7.99 -0.50
C CYS A 18 -8.27 9.46 -0.05
N SER A 19 -7.36 10.31 -0.53
CA SER A 19 -7.21 11.71 -0.09
C SER A 19 -6.91 11.89 1.41
N GLU A 20 -6.47 10.83 2.11
CA GLU A 20 -6.01 10.91 3.51
C GLU A 20 -4.50 11.16 3.59
N ALA A 21 -4.04 11.70 4.73
CA ALA A 21 -2.63 12.00 4.94
C ALA A 21 -1.76 10.73 4.92
N VAL A 22 -0.65 10.76 4.18
CA VAL A 22 0.33 9.68 4.13
C VAL A 22 1.29 9.82 5.31
N SER A 23 0.96 9.20 6.45
CA SER A 23 1.74 9.28 7.70
C SER A 23 2.93 8.30 7.77
N ASN A 24 2.83 7.15 7.10
CA ASN A 24 3.86 6.11 7.03
C ASN A 24 4.24 5.82 5.57
N PRO A 25 4.97 6.72 4.89
CA PRO A 25 5.20 6.57 3.46
C PRO A 25 6.18 5.45 3.14
N ILE A 26 5.63 4.32 2.69
CA ILE A 26 6.37 3.29 1.95
C ILE A 26 5.79 3.30 0.52
N CYS A 27 6.64 3.54 -0.47
CA CYS A 27 6.17 3.64 -1.85
C CYS A 27 5.66 2.30 -2.39
N PRO A 28 4.75 2.32 -3.38
CA PRO A 28 4.27 1.11 -4.05
C PRO A 28 5.38 0.19 -4.57
N SER A 29 6.50 0.73 -5.05
CA SER A 29 7.63 -0.08 -5.53
C SER A 29 8.30 -0.87 -4.39
N CYS A 30 8.51 -0.24 -3.23
CA CYS A 30 9.07 -0.90 -2.05
C CYS A 30 8.16 -2.01 -1.51
N LEU A 31 6.84 -1.76 -1.45
CA LEU A 31 5.86 -2.76 -1.04
C LEU A 31 5.72 -3.87 -2.08
N THR A 32 5.81 -3.54 -3.38
CA THR A 32 5.85 -4.55 -4.45
C THR A 32 6.98 -5.54 -4.19
N ASN A 33 8.20 -5.06 -3.92
CA ASN A 33 9.35 -5.94 -3.65
C ASN A 33 9.11 -6.88 -2.46
N GLU A 34 8.45 -6.41 -1.40
CA GLU A 34 8.09 -7.25 -0.24
C GLU A 34 7.04 -8.30 -0.61
N ILE A 35 6.05 -7.92 -1.40
CA ILE A 35 5.01 -8.81 -1.90
C ILE A 35 5.60 -9.83 -2.88
N GLU A 36 6.53 -9.44 -3.76
CA GLU A 36 7.23 -10.37 -4.66
C GLU A 36 7.99 -11.41 -3.83
N ALA A 37 8.69 -10.98 -2.78
CA ALA A 37 9.42 -11.86 -1.88
C ALA A 37 8.49 -12.83 -1.14
N TRP A 38 7.38 -12.35 -0.57
CA TRP A 38 6.35 -13.19 0.06
C TRP A 38 5.76 -14.19 -0.95
N ALA A 39 5.44 -13.74 -2.16
CA ALA A 39 4.80 -14.56 -3.18
C ALA A 39 5.73 -15.67 -3.72
N THR A 40 7.04 -15.66 -3.42
CA THR A 40 7.96 -16.74 -3.84
C THR A 40 7.58 -18.10 -3.27
N LEU A 41 6.81 -18.13 -2.18
CA LEU A 41 6.21 -19.32 -1.59
C LEU A 41 5.12 -19.94 -2.48
N TYR A 42 4.61 -19.18 -3.46
CA TYR A 42 3.46 -19.51 -4.31
C TYR A 42 3.80 -19.31 -5.80
N PRO A 43 4.52 -20.25 -6.45
CA PRO A 43 5.03 -20.06 -7.82
C PRO A 43 3.96 -19.72 -8.87
N ASP A 44 2.76 -20.28 -8.77
CA ASP A 44 1.66 -20.00 -9.71
C ASP A 44 0.95 -18.67 -9.43
N LEU A 45 1.03 -18.17 -8.19
CA LEU A 45 0.54 -16.84 -7.83
C LEU A 45 1.43 -15.76 -8.46
N ILE A 46 2.76 -15.88 -8.32
CA ILE A 46 3.73 -14.92 -8.86
C ILE A 46 3.49 -14.65 -10.35
N LYS A 47 3.32 -15.70 -11.15
CA LYS A 47 3.17 -15.58 -12.60
C LYS A 47 2.02 -14.65 -13.01
N ASN A 48 0.99 -14.58 -12.18
CA ASN A 48 -0.23 -13.83 -12.46
C ASN A 48 -0.30 -12.50 -11.70
N LEU A 49 0.28 -12.41 -10.50
CA LEU A 49 0.25 -11.22 -9.65
C LEU A 49 1.27 -10.17 -10.12
N ILE A 50 2.51 -10.57 -10.40
CA ILE A 50 3.61 -9.64 -10.72
C ILE A 50 3.30 -8.74 -11.93
N PRO A 51 2.74 -9.24 -13.05
CA PRO A 51 2.38 -8.37 -14.18
C PRO A 51 1.39 -7.27 -13.79
N ARG A 52 0.47 -7.55 -12.86
CA ARG A 52 -0.54 -6.58 -12.38
C ARG A 52 0.09 -5.52 -11.47
N LEU A 53 1.01 -5.93 -10.60
CA LEU A 53 1.76 -4.99 -9.77
C LEU A 53 2.61 -4.06 -10.64
N ARG A 54 3.32 -4.59 -11.64
CA ARG A 54 4.08 -3.77 -12.59
C ARG A 54 3.19 -2.80 -13.37
N GLN A 55 2.02 -3.25 -13.80
CA GLN A 55 1.05 -2.37 -14.45
C GLN A 55 0.60 -1.23 -13.53
N TYR A 56 0.34 -1.52 -12.25
CA TYR A 56 0.01 -0.50 -11.26
C TYR A 56 1.15 0.51 -11.09
N LEU A 57 2.39 0.02 -10.97
CA LEU A 57 3.57 0.89 -10.81
C LEU A 57 3.76 1.82 -12.00
N ASN A 58 3.63 1.32 -13.23
CA ASN A 58 3.72 2.16 -14.43
C ASN A 58 2.64 3.26 -14.42
N GLN A 59 1.41 2.93 -14.02
CA GLN A 59 0.32 3.91 -13.90
C GLN A 59 0.51 4.90 -12.75
N ALA A 60 1.31 4.56 -11.75
CA ALA A 60 1.67 5.42 -10.63
C ALA A 60 2.82 6.36 -11.01
N ASP A 61 3.84 5.86 -11.72
CA ASP A 61 5.01 6.63 -12.17
C ASP A 61 4.66 7.67 -13.24
N ASP A 62 3.61 7.43 -14.05
CA ASP A 62 3.10 8.39 -15.03
C ASP A 62 2.37 9.59 -14.37
N ARG A 63 2.08 9.53 -13.07
CA ARG A 63 1.43 10.62 -12.33
C ARG A 63 2.48 11.64 -11.92
N ILE A 64 2.20 12.89 -12.25
CA ILE A 64 3.03 14.07 -12.00
C ILE A 64 3.52 14.08 -10.52
N VAL A 65 4.83 13.92 -10.30
CA VAL A 65 5.54 13.73 -9.01
C VAL A 65 5.47 14.95 -8.06
N PHE A 66 4.68 15.97 -8.37
CA PHE A 66 4.70 17.24 -7.64
C PHE A 66 4.12 17.13 -6.22
N GLU A 67 3.36 16.07 -5.93
CA GLU A 67 2.74 15.82 -4.61
C GLU A 67 3.18 14.47 -4.00
N ALA A 68 4.37 13.98 -4.35
CA ALA A 68 4.92 12.75 -3.77
C ALA A 68 5.69 13.02 -2.47
N THR A 69 5.52 12.16 -1.46
CA THR A 69 6.37 12.19 -0.24
C THR A 69 7.58 11.26 -0.34
N LEU A 70 8.55 11.47 0.54
CA LEU A 70 9.75 10.64 0.65
C LEU A 70 9.39 9.26 1.19
N CYS A 71 9.76 8.20 0.46
CA CYS A 71 9.63 6.83 0.96
C CYS A 71 10.65 6.57 2.07
N LEU A 72 10.20 6.12 3.25
CA LEU A 72 11.05 5.81 4.40
C LEU A 72 12.02 4.64 4.15
N LYS A 73 11.73 3.78 3.16
CA LYS A 73 12.53 2.58 2.88
C LYS A 73 13.63 2.82 1.84
N CYS A 74 13.32 3.47 0.72
CA CYS A 74 14.29 3.70 -0.36
C CYS A 74 14.80 5.15 -0.44
N ASN A 75 14.24 6.07 0.34
CA ASN A 75 14.56 7.51 0.29
C ASN A 75 14.34 8.16 -1.08
N GLU A 76 13.43 7.61 -1.89
CA GLU A 76 13.00 8.22 -3.15
C GLU A 76 11.65 8.92 -2.97
N THR A 77 11.46 10.06 -3.66
CA THR A 77 10.22 10.85 -3.65
C THR A 77 9.16 10.20 -4.54
N ARG A 78 8.57 9.09 -4.06
CA ARG A 78 7.57 8.28 -4.78
C ARG A 78 6.41 7.80 -3.90
N GLY A 79 6.26 8.35 -2.71
CA GLY A 79 5.16 8.04 -1.79
C GLY A 79 3.89 8.81 -2.16
N ILE A 80 3.24 8.48 -3.28
CA ILE A 80 1.97 9.12 -3.71
C ILE A 80 0.73 8.37 -3.23
N VAL A 81 0.86 7.08 -2.94
CA VAL A 81 -0.22 6.22 -2.45
C VAL A 81 0.17 5.71 -1.06
N CYS A 82 -0.76 5.79 -0.11
CA CYS A 82 -0.52 5.23 1.22
C CYS A 82 -0.39 3.69 1.16
N PRO A 83 0.34 3.08 2.11
CA PRO A 83 0.48 1.62 2.15
C PRO A 83 -0.85 0.87 2.18
N TYR A 84 -1.86 1.41 2.86
CA TYR A 84 -3.21 0.84 2.90
C TYR A 84 -3.81 0.71 1.50
N CYS A 85 -3.95 1.80 0.74
CA CYS A 85 -4.58 1.74 -0.58
C CYS A 85 -3.82 0.84 -1.57
N PHE A 86 -2.48 0.81 -1.46
CA PHE A 86 -1.69 -0.09 -2.30
C PHE A 86 -1.90 -1.56 -1.94
N THR A 87 -1.88 -1.90 -0.66
CA THR A 87 -2.11 -3.29 -0.21
C THR A 87 -3.57 -3.71 -0.43
N GLU A 88 -4.52 -2.77 -0.42
CA GLU A 88 -5.93 -3.04 -0.71
C GLU A 88 -6.12 -3.39 -2.18
N PHE A 89 -5.44 -2.66 -3.07
CA PHE A 89 -5.35 -3.01 -4.49
C PHE A 89 -4.82 -4.44 -4.67
N VAL A 90 -3.70 -4.78 -4.03
CA VAL A 90 -3.10 -6.12 -4.13
C VAL A 90 -4.08 -7.18 -3.64
N PHE A 91 -4.70 -6.98 -2.48
CA PHE A 91 -5.65 -7.91 -1.91
C PHE A 91 -6.87 -8.12 -2.81
N ASN A 92 -7.38 -7.06 -3.44
CA ASN A 92 -8.46 -7.15 -4.40
C ASN A 92 -8.06 -7.92 -5.67
N GLU A 93 -6.81 -7.81 -6.14
CA GLU A 93 -6.31 -8.64 -7.24
C GLU A 93 -6.20 -10.12 -6.82
N LEU A 94 -5.74 -10.42 -5.60
CA LEU A 94 -5.74 -11.78 -5.05
C LEU A 94 -7.16 -12.38 -5.01
N LYS A 95 -8.16 -11.60 -4.56
CA LYS A 95 -9.58 -12.01 -4.58
C LYS A 95 -10.08 -12.28 -6.00
N ARG A 96 -9.76 -11.42 -6.97
CA ARG A 96 -10.14 -11.61 -8.39
C ARG A 96 -9.53 -12.86 -8.99
N MET A 97 -8.32 -13.20 -8.57
CA MET A 97 -7.62 -14.43 -8.98
C MET A 97 -8.16 -15.69 -8.30
N LYS A 98 -9.12 -15.55 -7.36
CA LYS A 98 -9.73 -16.64 -6.60
C LYS A 98 -8.68 -17.49 -5.86
N VAL A 99 -7.66 -16.83 -5.30
CA VAL A 99 -6.65 -17.54 -4.51
C VAL A 99 -7.27 -18.17 -3.25
N ASN A 100 -6.62 -19.21 -2.72
CA ASN A 100 -7.12 -19.90 -1.54
C ASN A 100 -7.24 -18.94 -0.34
N LYS A 101 -8.28 -19.13 0.49
CA LYS A 101 -8.50 -18.35 1.73
C LYS A 101 -7.29 -18.31 2.66
N ILE A 102 -6.50 -19.39 2.74
CA ILE A 102 -5.28 -19.45 3.54
C ILE A 102 -4.25 -18.42 3.06
N ILE A 103 -4.08 -18.27 1.75
CA ILE A 103 -3.16 -17.30 1.15
C ILE A 103 -3.67 -15.87 1.37
N LEU A 104 -4.99 -15.64 1.26
CA LEU A 104 -5.60 -14.34 1.58
C LEU A 104 -5.35 -13.96 3.05
N LYS A 105 -5.53 -14.91 3.96
CA LYS A 105 -5.32 -14.70 5.40
C LYS A 105 -3.85 -14.38 5.69
N GLU A 106 -2.93 -15.17 5.15
CA GLU A 106 -1.50 -14.93 5.32
C GLU A 106 -1.09 -13.56 4.76
N PHE A 107 -1.61 -13.16 3.59
CA PHE A 107 -1.37 -11.83 3.05
C PHE A 107 -1.78 -10.72 4.04
N LEU A 108 -2.96 -10.83 4.65
CA LEU A 108 -3.42 -9.88 5.66
C LEU A 108 -2.56 -9.90 6.93
N GLU A 109 -2.04 -11.06 7.34
CA GLU A 109 -1.13 -11.15 8.50
C GLU A 109 0.18 -10.37 8.27
N PHE A 110 0.69 -10.34 7.04
CA PHE A 110 1.94 -9.63 6.71
C PHE A 110 1.75 -8.17 6.27
N PHE A 111 0.64 -7.86 5.59
CA PHE A 111 0.47 -6.61 4.84
C PHE A 111 -0.76 -5.80 5.24
N ASN A 112 -1.32 -6.01 6.44
CA ASN A 112 -2.42 -5.19 6.93
C ASN A 112 -1.92 -3.84 7.48
N PHE A 113 -2.15 -2.77 6.72
CA PHE A 113 -1.82 -1.39 7.08
C PHE A 113 -3.04 -0.57 7.54
N ASP A 114 -4.19 -1.19 7.81
CA ASP A 114 -5.38 -0.52 8.37
C ASP A 114 -5.25 -0.38 9.89
N PHE A 115 -4.42 0.57 10.32
CA PHE A 115 -4.20 0.87 11.73
C PHE A 115 -5.47 1.42 12.42
N ASP A 116 -6.35 2.09 11.66
CA ASP A 116 -7.59 2.68 12.16
C ASP A 116 -8.83 1.78 12.00
N HIS A 117 -8.64 0.57 11.48
CA HIS A 117 -9.65 -0.50 11.39
C HIS A 117 -10.92 -0.09 10.61
N ASN A 118 -10.80 0.65 9.50
CA ASN A 118 -11.94 1.10 8.70
C ASN A 118 -12.11 0.40 7.35
N GLY A 119 -11.23 -0.55 6.99
CA GLY A 119 -11.24 -1.17 5.66
C GLY A 119 -10.72 -2.61 5.52
N TYR A 120 -9.93 -3.12 6.47
CA TYR A 120 -9.57 -4.55 6.59
C TYR A 120 -10.27 -5.26 7.75
N SER A 121 -10.67 -4.53 8.78
CA SER A 121 -11.29 -5.07 10.00
C SER A 121 -12.70 -5.67 9.78
N ASN A 122 -13.47 -5.15 8.83
CA ASN A 122 -14.84 -5.64 8.56
C ASN A 122 -14.87 -6.95 7.76
N GLU A 123 -13.73 -7.44 7.27
CA GLU A 123 -13.65 -8.72 6.55
C GLU A 123 -13.76 -9.96 7.46
N GLU A 124 -13.81 -9.79 8.79
CA GLU A 124 -14.38 -10.80 9.71
C GLU A 124 -15.79 -11.24 9.25
N LYS A 125 -16.52 -10.40 8.52
CA LYS A 125 -17.85 -10.72 7.94
C LYS A 125 -17.80 -11.44 6.59
N LEU A 126 -16.63 -11.60 5.95
CA LEU A 126 -16.47 -12.31 4.68
C LEU A 126 -16.29 -13.84 4.83
N GLY A 127 -16.35 -14.37 6.05
CA GLY A 127 -16.21 -15.82 6.30
C GLY A 127 -14.84 -16.37 5.89
N VAL A 128 -13.81 -15.53 5.97
CA VAL A 128 -12.40 -15.91 5.80
C VAL A 128 -11.81 -16.43 7.13
N ILE A 129 -12.52 -16.20 8.23
CA ILE A 129 -12.49 -16.94 9.50
C ILE A 129 -13.88 -17.52 9.74
#